data_AF-A0A2C6KUP6-F1
#
_entry.id   AF-A0A2C6KUP6-F1
#
_cell.length_a   1.000
_cell.length_b   1.000
_cell.length_c   1.000
_cell.angle_alpha   90.00
_cell.angle_beta   90.00
_cell.angle_gamma   90.00
#
_symmetry.space_group_name_H-M   'P 1'
#
loop_
_entity.id
_entity.type
_entity.pdbx_description
1 polymer ?
#
loop_
_entity_poly.entity_id
_entity_poly.type
_entity_poly.pdbx_seq_one_letter_code
_entity_poly.pdbx_strand_id
1 'polypeptide(L)'
;GGEKTLSSLSLVFALHHYSPTCVYFLDEIDAALDYRNVSILANFVKQKAKDAQFIIISLRNQLFELANRLVGIYKTHDITKSVAIDPERFPLLPLLPPPPPSSSSSPSLLLSSSSSLSMNEVSTLTQRQTQQKPPQREEEEGKTAPISLPLLSSTVAT
;
A
#
# COMPACT_ATOMS: atom_id res chain seq x y z
N GLY A 1 -24.56 -3.25 11.32
CA GLY A 1 -23.88 -1.95 11.15
C GLY A 1 -23.95 -1.52 9.70
N GLY A 2 -23.20 -2.21 8.83
CA GLY A 2 -23.08 -1.87 7.41
C GLY A 2 -24.39 -1.74 6.62
N GLU A 3 -25.40 -2.56 6.92
CA GLU A 3 -26.71 -2.47 6.23
C GLU A 3 -27.39 -1.10 6.41
N LYS A 4 -27.30 -0.52 7.61
CA LYS A 4 -27.87 0.81 7.90
C LYS A 4 -27.10 1.88 7.13
N THR A 5 -25.77 1.80 7.13
CA THR A 5 -24.89 2.71 6.38
C THR A 5 -25.15 2.63 4.88
N LEU A 6 -25.29 1.42 4.33
CA LEU A 6 -25.58 1.21 2.92
C LEU A 6 -26.96 1.75 2.53
N SER A 7 -27.98 1.54 3.39
CA SER A 7 -29.31 2.09 3.18
C SER A 7 -29.29 3.62 3.16
N SER A 8 -28.62 4.26 4.13
CA SER A 8 -28.46 5.71 4.17
C SER A 8 -27.70 6.25 2.96
N LEU A 9 -26.60 5.61 2.56
CA LEU A 9 -25.85 5.98 1.35
C LEU A 9 -26.72 5.87 0.09
N SER A 10 -27.53 4.81 -0.02
CA SER A 10 -28.44 4.64 -1.16
C SER A 10 -29.45 5.78 -1.25
N LEU A 11 -29.95 6.26 -0.11
CA LEU A 11 -30.88 7.39 -0.05
C LEU A 11 -30.19 8.70 -0.45
N VAL A 12 -28.98 8.95 0.05
CA VAL A 12 -28.19 10.13 -0.33
C VAL A 12 -27.91 10.13 -1.83
N PHE A 13 -27.56 8.98 -2.41
CA PHE A 13 -27.33 8.86 -3.85
C PHE A 13 -28.60 8.97 -4.68
N ALA A 14 -29.75 8.49 -4.18
CA ALA A 14 -31.04 8.69 -4.82
C ALA A 14 -31.43 10.18 -4.85
N LEU A 15 -31.17 10.90 -3.74
CA LEU A 15 -31.38 12.34 -3.66
C LEU A 15 -30.42 13.11 -4.58
N HIS A 16 -29.15 12.72 -4.66
CA HIS A 16 -28.20 13.28 -5.62
C HIS A 16 -28.67 13.08 -7.07
N HIS A 17 -29.25 11.93 -7.39
CA HIS A 17 -29.81 11.68 -8.72
C HIS A 17 -31.01 12.58 -9.04
N TYR A 18 -31.83 12.91 -8.03
CA TYR A 18 -32.96 13.83 -8.20
C TYR A 18 -32.52 15.29 -8.28
N SER A 19 -31.55 15.70 -7.45
CA SER A 19 -31.02 17.06 -7.38
C SER A 19 -29.49 17.02 -7.21
N PRO A 20 -28.73 17.17 -8.31
CA PRO A 20 -27.28 17.09 -8.26
C PRO A 20 -26.69 18.29 -7.51
N THR A 21 -25.86 18.02 -6.51
CA THR A 21 -25.11 19.04 -5.78
C THR A 21 -23.69 19.15 -6.34
N CYS A 22 -23.12 20.36 -6.35
CA CYS A 22 -21.79 20.59 -6.93
C CYS A 22 -20.65 19.96 -6.14
N VAL A 23 -20.78 19.82 -4.81
CA VAL A 23 -19.72 19.34 -3.91
C VAL A 23 -20.28 18.39 -2.85
N TYR A 24 -19.59 17.27 -2.62
CA TYR A 24 -19.89 16.27 -1.60
C TYR A 24 -18.72 16.11 -0.62
N PHE A 25 -19.02 16.10 0.67
CA PHE A 25 -18.07 15.79 1.75
C PHE A 25 -18.52 14.51 2.45
N LEU A 26 -17.68 13.48 2.41
CA LEU A 26 -17.97 12.17 2.98
C LEU A 26 -16.83 11.78 3.93
N ASP A 27 -17.13 11.62 5.21
CA ASP A 27 -16.15 11.26 6.23
C ASP A 27 -16.42 9.86 6.77
N GLU A 28 -15.43 8.97 6.65
CA GLU A 28 -15.40 7.61 7.20
C GLU A 28 -16.64 6.73 6.88
N ILE A 29 -17.31 7.00 5.76
CA ILE A 29 -18.55 6.31 5.36
C ILE A 29 -18.37 4.81 5.12
N ASP A 30 -17.12 4.38 4.97
CA ASP A 30 -16.67 3.02 4.69
C ASP A 30 -16.32 2.21 5.95
N ALA A 31 -16.32 2.82 7.14
CA ALA A 31 -16.01 2.15 8.40
C ALA A 31 -16.93 0.94 8.66
N ALA A 32 -18.22 1.08 8.33
CA ALA A 32 -19.23 0.05 8.55
C ALA A 32 -19.41 -0.91 7.36
N LEU A 33 -18.74 -0.67 6.23
CA LEU A 33 -18.89 -1.44 5.00
C LEU A 33 -17.83 -2.54 4.89
N ASP A 34 -18.18 -3.62 4.20
CA ASP A 34 -17.28 -4.70 3.82
C ASP A 34 -16.54 -4.37 2.51
N TYR A 35 -15.49 -5.13 2.22
CA TYR A 35 -14.62 -4.92 1.05
C TYR A 35 -15.40 -4.82 -0.28
N ARG A 36 -16.41 -5.67 -0.47
CA ARG A 36 -17.22 -5.68 -1.68
C ARG A 36 -18.00 -4.37 -1.84
N ASN A 37 -18.70 -3.92 -0.79
CA ASN A 37 -19.48 -2.69 -0.87
C ASN A 37 -18.61 -1.44 -0.98
N VAL A 38 -17.44 -1.41 -0.34
CA VAL A 38 -16.46 -0.32 -0.51
C VAL A 38 -15.99 -0.22 -1.96
N SER A 39 -15.72 -1.34 -2.63
CA SER A 39 -15.32 -1.33 -4.05
C SER A 39 -16.44 -0.83 -4.97
N ILE A 40 -17.69 -1.22 -4.71
CA ILE A 40 -18.87 -0.73 -5.45
C ILE A 40 -19.00 0.78 -5.27
N LEU A 41 -18.90 1.26 -4.03
CA LEU A 41 -18.95 2.67 -3.68
C LEU A 41 -17.83 3.47 -4.36
N ALA A 42 -16.60 2.97 -4.34
CA ALA A 42 -15.45 3.64 -4.98
C ALA A 42 -15.66 3.81 -6.49
N ASN A 43 -16.16 2.77 -7.16
CA ASN A 43 -16.49 2.85 -8.58
C ASN A 43 -17.66 3.80 -8.87
N PHE A 44 -18.67 3.83 -8.00
CA PHE A 44 -19.79 4.76 -8.12
C PHE A 44 -19.33 6.22 -8.02
N VAL A 45 -18.51 6.53 -7.01
CA VAL A 45 -17.93 7.87 -6.83
C VAL A 45 -17.09 8.24 -8.04
N LYS A 46 -16.21 7.36 -8.54
CA LYS A 46 -15.41 7.63 -9.74
C LYS A 46 -16.25 7.99 -10.96
N GLN A 47 -17.40 7.34 -11.14
CA GLN A 47 -18.30 7.65 -12.25
C GLN A 47 -18.98 9.01 -12.06
N LYS A 48 -19.41 9.32 -10.83
CA LYS A 48 -20.09 10.57 -10.49
C LYS A 48 -19.15 11.77 -10.35
N ALA A 49 -17.87 11.54 -10.10
CA ALA A 49 -16.85 12.58 -10.00
C ALA A 49 -16.65 13.38 -11.30
N LYS A 50 -17.20 12.90 -12.43
CA LYS A 50 -17.23 13.66 -13.69
C LYS A 50 -18.20 14.83 -13.66
N ASP A 51 -19.28 14.71 -12.89
CA ASP A 51 -20.38 15.67 -12.86
C ASP A 51 -20.40 16.50 -11.55
N ALA A 52 -19.78 16.00 -10.48
CA ALA A 52 -19.72 16.65 -9.17
C ALA A 52 -18.37 16.44 -8.48
N GLN A 53 -18.00 17.33 -7.56
CA GLN A 53 -16.77 17.20 -6.78
C GLN A 53 -17.00 16.34 -5.53
N PHE A 54 -16.14 15.34 -5.31
CA PHE A 54 -16.18 14.49 -4.12
C PHE A 54 -14.91 14.67 -3.29
N ILE A 55 -15.08 15.00 -2.01
CA ILE A 55 -14.02 15.03 -1.00
C ILE A 55 -14.34 13.92 -0.02
N ILE A 56 -13.51 12.87 -0.02
CA ILE A 56 -13.73 11.68 0.79
C ILE A 56 -12.54 11.46 1.71
N ILE A 57 -12.83 11.27 2.99
CA ILE A 57 -11.88 10.91 4.03
C ILE A 57 -12.13 9.44 4.35
N SER A 58 -11.11 8.61 4.15
CA SER A 58 -11.19 7.16 4.31
C SER A 58 -9.81 6.58 4.60
N LEU A 59 -9.78 5.48 5.34
CA LEU A 59 -8.59 4.67 5.60
C LEU A 59 -8.53 3.41 4.71
N ARG A 60 -9.51 3.19 3.83
CA ARG A 60 -9.57 2.01 2.94
C ARG A 60 -8.91 2.31 1.60
N ASN A 61 -7.90 1.52 1.27
CA ASN A 61 -7.16 1.63 0.01
C ASN A 61 -8.07 1.60 -1.22
N GLN A 62 -9.11 0.76 -1.20
CA GLN A 62 -10.02 0.55 -2.34
C GLN A 62 -10.76 1.83 -2.75
N LEU A 63 -10.91 2.78 -1.82
CA LEU A 63 -11.66 4.00 -2.04
C LEU A 63 -10.77 5.13 -2.58
N PHE A 64 -9.59 5.32 -1.99
CA PHE A 64 -8.68 6.39 -2.40
C PHE A 64 -7.77 6.01 -3.59
N GLU A 65 -7.58 4.72 -3.90
CA GLU A 65 -6.78 4.28 -5.06
C GLU A 65 -7.34 4.79 -6.40
N LEU A 66 -8.66 4.99 -6.47
CA LEU A 66 -9.33 5.49 -7.67
C LEU A 66 -9.42 7.02 -7.74
N ALA A 67 -8.88 7.74 -6.76
CA ALA A 67 -8.97 9.19 -6.69
C ALA A 67 -8.03 9.88 -7.70
N ASN A 68 -8.48 10.98 -8.30
CA ASN A 68 -7.64 11.79 -9.19
C ASN A 68 -6.54 12.54 -8.45
N ARG A 69 -6.76 12.86 -7.17
CA ARG A 69 -5.81 13.58 -6.31
C ARG A 69 -5.91 13.07 -4.89
N LEU A 70 -4.76 12.83 -4.28
CA LEU A 70 -4.62 12.38 -2.90
C LEU A 70 -4.08 13.52 -2.06
N VAL A 71 -4.69 13.78 -0.91
CA VAL A 71 -4.22 14.76 0.08
C VAL A 71 -3.85 14.00 1.35
N GLY A 72 -2.56 13.85 1.60
CA GLY A 72 -2.03 13.28 2.82
C GLY A 72 -1.88 14.35 3.89
N ILE A 73 -2.43 14.10 5.08
CA ILE A 73 -2.24 14.95 6.26
C ILE A 73 -1.28 14.23 7.21
N TYR A 74 -0.26 14.93 7.68
CA TYR A 74 0.73 14.39 8.61
C TYR A 74 1.13 15.43 9.65
N LYS A 75 1.61 14.98 10.81
CA LYS A 75 1.96 15.85 11.94
C LYS A 75 3.46 15.79 12.20
N THR A 76 4.12 16.94 12.37
CA THR A 76 5.56 17.02 12.71
C THR A 76 5.78 18.16 13.70
N HIS A 77 6.47 17.91 14.81
CA HIS A 77 6.71 18.92 15.87
C HIS A 77 5.41 19.61 16.35
N ASP A 78 4.36 18.82 16.61
CA ASP A 78 3.03 19.32 16.96
C ASP A 78 2.33 20.24 15.94
N ILE A 79 2.88 20.34 14.73
CA ILE A 79 2.30 21.12 13.64
C ILE A 79 1.74 20.17 12.59
N THR A 80 0.47 20.36 12.22
CA THR A 80 -0.17 19.65 11.12
C THR A 80 0.30 20.23 9.79
N LYS A 81 0.72 19.35 8.88
CA LYS A 81 1.13 19.66 7.52
C LYS A 81 0.34 18.79 6.55
N SER A 82 0.21 19.24 5.31
CA SER A 82 -0.42 18.47 4.24
C SER A 82 0.48 18.38 3.02
N VAL A 83 0.30 17.31 2.26
CA VAL A 83 0.96 17.07 0.97
C VAL A 83 -0.09 16.57 -0.01
N ALA A 84 -0.10 17.12 -1.21
CA ALA A 84 -1.02 16.70 -2.27
C ALA A 84 -0.23 15.98 -3.37
N ILE A 85 -0.72 14.82 -3.80
CA ILE A 85 -0.09 13.96 -4.79
C ILE A 85 -1.13 13.63 -5.86
N ASP A 86 -0.73 13.71 -7.13
CA ASP A 86 -1.55 13.30 -8.26
C ASP A 86 -1.08 11.89 -8.70
N PRO A 87 -1.83 10.82 -8.39
CA PRO A 87 -1.39 9.45 -8.67
C PRO A 87 -1.18 9.16 -10.15
N GLU A 88 -1.92 9.83 -11.06
CA GLU A 88 -1.74 9.67 -12.52
C GLU A 88 -0.37 10.12 -13.02
N ARG A 89 0.36 10.94 -12.24
CA ARG A 89 1.71 11.42 -12.60
C ARG A 89 2.81 10.38 -12.38
N PHE A 90 2.48 9.25 -11.77
CA PHE A 90 3.40 8.14 -11.54
C PHE A 90 2.92 6.90 -12.30
N PRO A 91 2.88 6.94 -13.65
CA PRO A 91 2.73 5.70 -14.40
C PRO A 91 3.89 4.80 -13.98
N LEU A 92 3.58 3.55 -13.60
CA LEU A 92 4.62 2.56 -13.37
C LEU A 92 5.52 2.57 -14.60
N LEU A 93 6.79 2.93 -14.41
CA LEU A 93 7.75 2.99 -15.50
C LEU A 93 7.64 1.67 -16.28
N PRO A 94 7.38 1.70 -17.61
CA PRO A 94 7.47 0.48 -18.39
C PRO A 94 8.85 -0.09 -18.13
N LEU A 95 8.91 -1.33 -17.64
CA LEU A 95 10.17 -2.04 -17.45
C LEU A 95 10.96 -1.91 -18.75
N LEU A 96 12.05 -1.15 -18.71
CA LEU A 96 12.89 -0.91 -19.89
C LEU A 96 13.29 -2.29 -20.43
N PRO A 97 13.12 -2.57 -21.73
CA PRO A 97 13.60 -3.82 -22.30
C PRO A 97 15.11 -3.94 -22.05
N PRO A 98 15.61 -5.15 -21.73
CA PRO A 98 17.03 -5.36 -21.46
C PRO A 98 17.86 -4.93 -22.69
N PRO A 99 19.03 -4.27 -22.48
CA PRO A 99 19.87 -3.83 -23.59
C PRO A 99 20.32 -5.04 -24.43
N PRO A 100 20.38 -4.91 -25.78
CA PRO A 100 20.84 -6.00 -26.63
C PRO A 100 22.31 -6.34 -26.32
N PRO A 101 22.70 -7.62 -26.40
CA PRO A 101 24.08 -8.03 -26.17
C PRO A 101 24.99 -7.39 -27.22
N SER A 102 26.00 -6.65 -26.76
CA SER A 102 27.04 -6.10 -27.62
C SER A 102 27.80 -7.23 -28.31
N SER A 103 27.74 -7.28 -29.63
CA SER A 103 28.55 -8.17 -30.45
C SER A 103 30.00 -7.68 -30.45
N SER A 104 30.78 -8.08 -29.45
CA SER A 104 32.23 -7.94 -29.43
C SER A 104 32.85 -8.91 -30.44
N SER A 105 32.91 -8.49 -31.71
CA SER A 105 33.83 -9.06 -32.68
C SER A 105 35.24 -8.55 -32.36
N SER A 106 35.97 -9.29 -31.52
CA SER A 106 37.44 -9.16 -31.43
C SER A 106 38.06 -10.26 -32.30
N PRO A 107 38.95 -9.93 -33.26
CA PRO A 107 39.59 -10.93 -34.09
C PRO A 107 40.66 -11.67 -33.28
N SER A 108 40.72 -12.98 -33.51
CA SER A 108 41.67 -13.91 -32.91
C SER A 108 43.11 -13.53 -33.26
N LEU A 109 43.95 -13.34 -32.24
CA LEU A 109 45.40 -13.43 -32.40
C LEU A 109 45.90 -14.71 -31.74
N LEU A 110 46.32 -15.61 -32.63
CA LEU A 110 47.12 -16.80 -32.38
C LEU A 110 48.43 -16.42 -31.68
N LEU A 111 48.68 -16.99 -30.49
CA LEU A 111 50.04 -17.25 -30.06
C LEU A 111 50.13 -18.62 -29.40
N SER A 112 50.67 -19.54 -30.20
CA SER A 112 51.27 -20.80 -29.80
C SER A 112 52.41 -20.57 -28.82
N SER A 113 52.46 -21.29 -27.71
CA SER A 113 53.54 -22.25 -27.41
C SER A 113 53.33 -22.97 -26.09
N SER A 114 53.77 -24.22 -26.14
CA SER A 114 53.65 -25.33 -25.21
C SER A 114 54.36 -25.11 -23.88
N SER A 115 53.74 -25.58 -22.79
CA SER A 115 54.47 -26.37 -21.79
C SER A 115 53.50 -27.11 -20.85
N SER A 116 53.74 -28.41 -20.79
CA SER A 116 53.11 -29.47 -20.01
C SER A 116 53.27 -29.31 -18.50
N LEU A 117 52.31 -29.84 -17.73
CA LEU A 117 52.47 -30.72 -16.54
C LEU A 117 51.05 -31.04 -16.00
N SER A 118 50.53 -32.24 -16.26
CA SER A 118 50.44 -33.39 -15.34
C SER A 118 49.50 -33.15 -14.15
N MET A 119 48.24 -33.61 -14.19
CA MET A 119 47.70 -34.94 -13.82
C MET A 119 47.42 -35.13 -12.32
N ASN A 120 46.23 -35.68 -12.04
CA ASN A 120 45.75 -36.29 -10.79
C ASN A 120 45.32 -35.28 -9.69
N GLU A 121 44.22 -35.44 -8.96
CA GLU A 121 43.44 -36.63 -8.68
C GLU A 121 42.02 -36.26 -8.22
N VAL A 122 41.11 -37.18 -8.50
CA VAL A 122 39.76 -37.32 -7.94
C VAL A 122 39.87 -37.76 -6.48
N SER A 123 39.05 -37.21 -5.56
CA SER A 123 38.38 -37.94 -4.45
C SER A 123 37.52 -36.95 -3.63
N THR A 124 36.19 -37.02 -3.69
CA THR A 124 35.27 -37.85 -2.88
C THR A 124 35.22 -37.55 -1.38
N LEU A 125 33.97 -37.41 -0.92
CA LEU A 125 33.44 -37.71 0.42
C LEU A 125 33.92 -36.86 1.61
N THR A 126 33.00 -36.12 2.24
CA THR A 126 32.24 -36.70 3.37
C THR A 126 31.27 -35.68 3.97
N GLN A 127 30.02 -36.10 3.93
CA GLN A 127 28.84 -35.63 4.64
C GLN A 127 29.02 -35.74 6.17
N ARG A 128 28.78 -34.66 6.91
CA ARG A 128 28.19 -34.73 8.27
C ARG A 128 27.24 -33.56 8.50
N GLN A 129 25.95 -33.86 8.41
CA GLN A 129 24.89 -33.10 9.07
C GLN A 129 24.96 -33.36 10.57
N THR A 130 24.81 -32.31 11.38
CA THR A 130 24.21 -32.43 12.70
C THR A 130 23.30 -31.23 12.89
N GLN A 131 22.02 -31.54 13.10
CA GLN A 131 20.93 -30.63 13.46
C GLN A 131 21.28 -29.86 14.73
N GLN A 132 20.94 -28.57 14.80
CA GLN A 132 20.57 -27.92 16.05
C GLN A 132 19.44 -26.89 15.84
N LYS A 133 18.51 -26.97 16.78
CA LYS A 133 17.15 -26.41 16.91
C LYS A 133 17.18 -24.96 17.42
N PRO A 134 16.26 -24.06 17.01
CA PRO A 134 16.21 -22.69 17.54
C PRO A 134 15.45 -22.62 18.88
N PRO A 135 15.84 -21.75 19.84
CA PRO A 135 15.13 -21.59 21.11
C PRO A 135 14.00 -20.55 21.05
N GLN A 136 12.91 -20.86 21.76
CA GLN A 136 11.73 -20.03 22.00
C GLN A 136 12.00 -19.03 23.15
N ARG A 137 11.33 -17.87 23.13
CA ARG A 137 11.42 -16.82 24.16
C ARG A 137 10.12 -16.78 24.96
N GLU A 138 10.26 -16.77 26.28
CA GLU A 138 9.24 -16.97 27.30
C GLU A 138 8.27 -15.79 27.46
N GLU A 139 7.05 -16.14 27.86
CA GLU A 139 5.98 -15.27 28.36
C GLU A 139 6.24 -14.84 29.81
N GLU A 140 5.86 -13.62 30.19
CA GLU A 140 5.65 -13.26 31.59
C GLU A 140 4.30 -12.53 31.75
N GLU A 141 3.49 -13.03 32.68
CA GLU A 141 2.14 -12.57 33.01
C GLU A 141 2.10 -11.98 34.44
N GLY A 142 1.54 -10.77 34.58
CA GLY A 142 0.56 -10.43 35.62
C GLY A 142 1.02 -9.88 36.99
N LYS A 143 0.70 -8.59 37.26
CA LYS A 143 0.16 -8.17 38.59
C LYS A 143 -0.66 -6.86 38.51
N THR A 144 -1.82 -6.87 39.16
CA THR A 144 -2.92 -5.87 39.17
C THR A 144 -2.88 -4.91 40.38
N ALA A 145 -3.33 -3.66 40.20
CA ALA A 145 -4.12 -2.82 41.15
C ALA A 145 -4.33 -1.37 40.61
N PRO A 146 -5.34 -0.59 41.08
CA PRO A 146 -6.12 0.31 40.19
C PRO A 146 -6.13 1.83 40.54
N ILE A 147 -6.83 2.62 39.69
CA ILE A 147 -7.47 3.95 39.90
C ILE A 147 -6.69 5.23 39.51
N SER A 148 -7.13 5.90 38.43
CA SER A 148 -7.59 7.31 38.39
C SER A 148 -7.53 7.91 36.98
N LEU A 149 -8.68 8.25 36.40
CA LEU A 149 -8.84 9.07 35.20
C LEU A 149 -8.65 10.56 35.54
N PRO A 150 -8.16 11.36 34.58
CA PRO A 150 -8.73 12.69 34.39
C PRO A 150 -9.25 12.92 32.98
N LEU A 151 -10.38 13.61 32.93
CA LEU A 151 -11.16 14.06 31.78
C LEU A 151 -10.31 14.72 30.68
N LEU A 152 -10.40 14.20 29.46
CA LEU A 152 -10.10 14.96 28.24
C LEU A 152 -11.34 15.77 27.86
N SER A 153 -11.29 17.06 28.15
CA SER A 153 -12.22 18.05 27.63
C SER A 153 -12.11 18.09 26.10
N SER A 154 -13.24 17.90 25.43
CA SER A 154 -13.37 18.14 23.99
C SER A 154 -13.03 19.59 23.68
N THR A 155 -12.28 19.85 22.61
CA THR A 155 -12.42 21.11 21.87
C THR A 155 -12.12 20.86 20.39
N VAL A 156 -13.03 21.43 19.60
CA VAL A 156 -13.27 21.27 18.17
C VAL A 156 -12.27 22.05 17.31
N ALA A 157 -12.16 21.54 16.08
CA ALA A 157 -11.52 22.00 14.86
C ALA A 157 -11.47 23.51 14.53
N THR A 158 -10.44 23.89 13.76
CA THR A 158 -10.55 24.37 12.37
C THR A 158 -9.33 23.89 11.59
#